data_AF-A0A7X3NTL3-F1
#
_entry.id   AF-A0A7X3NTL3-F1
#
_cell.length_a   1.000
_cell.length_b   1.000
_cell.length_c   1.000
_cell.angle_alpha   90.00
_cell.angle_beta   90.00
_cell.angle_gamma   90.00
#
_symmetry.space_group_name_H-M   'P 1'
#
loop_
_entity.id
_entity.type
_entity.pdbx_description
1 polymer ?
#
loop_
_entity_poly.entity_id
_entity_poly.type
_entity_poly.pdbx_seq_one_letter_code
_entity_poly.pdbx_strand_id
1 'polypeptide(L)'
;MRIRVLGIRGLPATYSGLETIMGELAPRWVEAGHEVIVYCRKALFKERPAEWKGIKLVYLPSIEHKMFSTLSHSFLATLHASATPSDVILTWNAGNGPFGWFFRIAGKAAVINVDGMEWLRPKWKGIGAIYFKWAAKMATAAFPIVITDASEMKRLYLEELGAETTYIAYGANIEPSEQPEVLETYGLEPRNYYLIASRLVPDNNADLILEAFVAANSEKQLAIAGGADYKGNKLENEFLTKLKNIANENVKFLGHIDSSEHIKELHHHCFAYIHGHQFGGINPSILKALGFSNCILALNTPFNDEVLESGR
;
A
#
# COMPACT_ATOMS: atom_id res chain seq x y z
N MET A 1 24.85 -1.63 -8.79
CA MET A 1 24.60 -2.93 -8.12
C MET A 1 23.61 -3.76 -8.94
N ARG A 2 23.51 -5.05 -8.66
CA ARG A 2 22.51 -6.01 -9.16
C ARG A 2 21.44 -6.23 -8.09
N ILE A 3 20.29 -5.59 -8.25
CA ILE A 3 19.20 -5.56 -7.29
C ILE A 3 18.10 -6.52 -7.76
N ARG A 4 17.60 -7.36 -6.85
CA ARG A 4 16.47 -8.26 -7.08
C ARG A 4 15.33 -7.87 -6.15
N VAL A 5 14.12 -7.71 -6.68
CA VAL A 5 12.95 -7.28 -5.91
C VAL A 5 11.85 -8.32 -6.00
N LEU A 6 11.41 -8.84 -4.86
CA LEU A 6 10.32 -9.82 -4.77
C LEU A 6 9.40 -9.52 -3.57
N GLY A 7 8.29 -10.26 -3.49
CA GLY A 7 7.25 -10.05 -2.46
C GLY A 7 6.14 -9.09 -2.88
N ILE A 8 6.29 -8.40 -4.02
CA ILE A 8 5.23 -7.64 -4.69
C ILE A 8 4.49 -8.48 -5.73
N ARG A 9 3.41 -7.95 -6.31
CA ARG A 9 2.66 -8.59 -7.41
C ARG A 9 3.39 -8.47 -8.75
N GLY A 10 4.07 -7.36 -9.01
CA GLY A 10 4.85 -7.10 -10.22
C GLY A 10 4.66 -5.68 -10.77
N LEU A 11 5.33 -5.38 -11.88
CA LEU A 11 5.26 -4.11 -12.61
C LEU A 11 5.05 -4.37 -14.12
N PRO A 12 4.54 -3.41 -14.91
CA PRO A 12 3.87 -2.18 -14.47
C PRO A 12 2.48 -2.49 -13.89
N ALA A 13 2.24 -2.07 -12.66
CA ALA A 13 0.91 -2.15 -12.05
C ALA A 13 0.81 -1.23 -10.84
N THR A 14 -0.41 -0.84 -10.48
CA THR A 14 -0.73 -0.05 -9.28
C THR A 14 -1.76 -0.79 -8.42
N TYR A 15 -1.53 -2.09 -8.20
CA TYR A 15 -2.46 -2.93 -7.42
C TYR A 15 -2.49 -2.57 -5.93
N SER A 16 -1.40 -2.02 -5.39
CA SER A 16 -1.25 -1.67 -3.98
C SER A 16 -0.18 -0.59 -3.76
N GLY A 17 -0.03 -0.17 -2.51
CA GLY A 17 1.03 0.76 -2.10
C GLY A 17 2.43 0.25 -2.44
N LEU A 18 2.68 -1.05 -2.33
CA LEU A 18 4.00 -1.64 -2.63
C LEU A 18 4.38 -1.51 -4.11
N GLU A 19 3.45 -1.78 -5.03
CA GLU A 19 3.74 -1.59 -6.44
C GLU A 19 3.88 -0.11 -6.80
N THR A 20 3.17 0.78 -6.11
CA THR A 20 3.35 2.23 -6.25
C THR A 20 4.75 2.65 -5.84
N ILE A 21 5.20 2.23 -4.65
CA ILE A 21 6.56 2.49 -4.15
C ILE A 21 7.61 1.94 -5.12
N MET A 22 7.45 0.71 -5.60
CA MET A 22 8.42 0.11 -6.52
C MET A 22 8.37 0.73 -7.92
N GLY A 23 7.21 1.20 -8.37
CA GLY A 23 7.04 1.97 -9.60
C GLY A 23 7.79 3.31 -9.58
N GLU A 24 8.05 3.83 -8.39
CA GLU A 24 8.79 5.08 -8.15
C GLU A 24 10.28 4.83 -7.86
N LEU A 25 10.61 3.81 -7.06
CA LEU A 25 11.99 3.53 -6.63
C LEU A 25 12.81 2.79 -7.69
N ALA A 26 12.27 1.75 -8.31
CA ALA A 26 13.04 0.92 -9.24
C ALA A 26 13.54 1.71 -10.48
N PRO A 27 12.76 2.60 -11.11
CA PRO A 27 13.27 3.42 -12.20
C PRO A 27 14.42 4.32 -11.77
N ARG A 28 14.33 4.95 -10.59
CA ARG A 28 15.40 5.79 -10.04
C ARG A 28 16.69 5.01 -9.78
N TRP A 29 16.58 3.74 -9.35
CA TRP A 29 17.76 2.87 -9.21
C TRP A 29 18.38 2.51 -10.56
N VAL A 30 17.56 2.30 -11.59
CA VAL A 30 18.05 2.09 -12.96
C VAL A 30 18.76 3.34 -13.48
N GLU A 31 18.17 4.52 -13.29
CA GLU A 31 18.78 5.82 -13.64
C GLU A 31 20.10 6.04 -12.90
N ALA A 32 20.21 5.58 -11.64
CA ALA A 32 21.45 5.56 -10.87
C ALA A 32 22.47 4.48 -11.33
N GLY A 33 22.22 3.79 -12.44
CA GLY A 33 23.13 2.81 -13.05
C GLY A 33 23.08 1.42 -12.40
N HIS A 34 22.00 1.05 -11.72
CA HIS A 34 21.83 -0.28 -11.14
C HIS A 34 21.05 -1.21 -12.08
N GLU A 35 21.41 -2.50 -12.09
CA GLU A 35 20.62 -3.53 -12.76
C GLU A 35 19.50 -3.99 -11.82
N VAL A 36 18.24 -3.72 -12.17
CA VAL A 36 17.08 -4.10 -11.35
C VAL A 36 16.30 -5.21 -12.03
N ILE A 37 16.00 -6.28 -11.29
CA ILE A 37 15.03 -7.32 -11.68
C ILE A 37 13.86 -7.32 -10.71
N VAL A 38 12.64 -7.29 -11.23
CA VAL A 38 11.40 -7.43 -10.47
C VAL A 38 10.71 -8.74 -10.81
N TYR A 39 10.34 -9.50 -9.78
CA TYR A 39 9.62 -10.76 -9.92
C TYR A 39 8.11 -10.52 -9.95
N CYS A 40 7.48 -10.90 -11.06
CA CYS A 40 6.07 -10.65 -11.36
C CYS A 40 5.26 -11.95 -11.31
N ARG A 41 4.02 -11.87 -10.82
CA ARG A 41 3.07 -13.00 -10.81
C ARG A 41 2.47 -13.18 -12.19
N LYS A 42 2.86 -14.23 -12.90
CA LYS A 42 2.53 -14.42 -14.32
C LYS A 42 1.03 -14.35 -14.63
N ALA A 43 0.17 -14.81 -13.73
CA ALA A 43 -1.29 -14.85 -13.94
C ALA A 43 -1.96 -13.45 -13.92
N LEU A 44 -1.33 -12.45 -13.29
CA LEU A 44 -1.90 -11.09 -13.20
C LEU A 44 -1.65 -10.25 -14.45
N PHE A 45 -0.77 -10.69 -15.34
CA PHE A 45 -0.33 -9.92 -16.50
C PHE A 45 -0.75 -10.60 -17.81
N LYS A 46 -1.53 -9.88 -18.62
CA LYS A 46 -1.88 -10.27 -19.99
C LYS A 46 -0.66 -10.14 -20.91
N GLU A 47 -0.09 -8.93 -20.94
CA GLU A 47 1.17 -8.64 -21.61
C GLU A 47 2.33 -8.81 -20.63
N ARG A 48 3.43 -9.37 -21.12
CA ARG A 48 4.59 -9.74 -20.28
C ARG A 48 5.87 -9.22 -20.92
N PRO A 49 6.04 -7.89 -21.02
CA PRO A 49 7.26 -7.32 -21.58
C PRO A 49 8.48 -7.77 -20.77
N ALA A 50 9.60 -8.04 -21.43
CA ALA A 50 10.82 -8.42 -20.74
C ALA A 50 11.41 -7.28 -19.89
N GLU A 51 11.05 -6.03 -20.22
CA GLU A 51 11.58 -4.82 -19.59
C GLU A 51 10.51 -3.73 -19.50
N TRP A 52 10.54 -2.94 -18.42
CA TRP A 52 9.72 -1.73 -18.24
C TRP A 52 10.55 -0.64 -17.57
N LYS A 53 10.71 0.53 -18.21
CA LYS A 53 11.56 1.63 -17.73
C LYS A 53 12.99 1.18 -17.32
N GLY A 54 13.61 0.31 -18.13
CA GLY A 54 14.94 -0.26 -17.84
C GLY A 54 14.96 -1.35 -16.75
N ILE A 55 13.82 -1.66 -16.14
CA ILE A 55 13.69 -2.72 -15.13
C ILE A 55 13.39 -4.04 -15.85
N LYS A 56 14.20 -5.06 -15.61
CA LYS A 56 13.97 -6.40 -16.14
C LYS A 56 12.86 -7.10 -15.36
N LEU A 57 11.93 -7.73 -16.07
CA LEU A 57 10.75 -8.37 -15.47
C LEU A 57 10.84 -9.89 -15.61
N VAL A 58 10.75 -10.60 -14.49
CA VAL A 58 10.76 -12.08 -14.46
C VAL A 58 9.38 -12.57 -14.03
N TYR A 59 8.65 -13.20 -14.94
CA TYR A 59 7.30 -13.71 -14.69
C TYR A 59 7.33 -15.17 -14.26
N LEU A 60 6.96 -15.43 -13.01
CA LEU A 60 6.89 -16.78 -12.45
C LEU A 60 5.44 -17.21 -12.22
N PRO A 61 5.13 -18.51 -12.39
CA PRO A 61 3.79 -19.02 -12.13
C PRO A 61 3.45 -18.98 -10.63
N SER A 62 2.17 -19.13 -10.33
CA SER A 62 1.63 -19.32 -8.98
C SER A 62 0.56 -20.39 -8.99
N ILE A 63 0.30 -20.96 -7.82
CA ILE A 63 -0.91 -21.76 -7.61
C ILE A 63 -2.08 -20.77 -7.53
N GLU A 64 -2.98 -20.82 -8.52
CA GLU A 64 -4.13 -19.90 -8.63
C GLU A 64 -5.21 -20.24 -7.60
N HIS A 65 -4.91 -19.92 -6.34
CA HIS A 65 -5.80 -20.05 -5.20
C HIS A 65 -5.63 -18.83 -4.29
N LYS A 66 -6.74 -18.33 -3.72
CA LYS A 66 -6.79 -17.08 -2.93
C LYS A 66 -5.72 -17.02 -1.82
N MET A 67 -5.42 -18.15 -1.19
CA MET A 67 -4.44 -18.23 -0.10
C MET A 67 -3.02 -18.60 -0.56
N PHE A 68 -2.87 -19.40 -1.61
CA PHE A 68 -1.59 -20.01 -1.97
C PHE A 68 -0.86 -19.29 -3.10
N SER A 69 -1.55 -18.42 -3.86
CA SER A 69 -0.93 -17.71 -4.99
C SER A 69 0.29 -16.90 -4.56
N THR A 70 0.17 -16.12 -3.48
CA THR A 70 1.29 -15.33 -2.94
C THR A 70 2.45 -16.21 -2.50
N LEU A 71 2.19 -17.23 -1.68
CA LEU A 71 3.27 -18.04 -1.09
C LEU A 71 3.99 -18.90 -2.13
N SER A 72 3.25 -19.48 -3.07
CA SER A 72 3.83 -20.28 -4.16
C SER A 72 4.68 -19.43 -5.11
N HIS A 73 4.20 -18.24 -5.47
CA HIS A 73 4.98 -17.29 -6.27
C HIS A 73 6.26 -16.88 -5.55
N SER A 74 6.13 -16.44 -4.30
CA SER A 74 7.27 -16.00 -3.50
C SER A 74 8.31 -17.09 -3.31
N PHE A 75 7.88 -18.34 -3.12
CA PHE A 75 8.79 -19.49 -3.05
C PHE A 75 9.59 -19.64 -4.35
N LEU A 76 8.92 -19.65 -5.51
CA LEU A 76 9.62 -19.76 -6.81
C LEU A 76 10.53 -18.55 -7.08
N ALA A 77 10.08 -17.34 -6.73
CA ALA A 77 10.89 -16.12 -6.85
C ALA A 77 12.13 -16.18 -5.96
N THR A 78 11.99 -16.69 -4.73
CA THR A 78 13.09 -16.91 -3.80
C THR A 78 14.10 -17.89 -4.35
N LEU A 79 13.66 -19.04 -4.90
CA LEU A 79 14.56 -20.03 -5.50
C LEU A 79 15.32 -19.43 -6.70
N HIS A 80 14.60 -18.76 -7.61
CA HIS A 80 15.21 -18.13 -8.77
C HIS A 80 16.17 -17.00 -8.38
N ALA A 81 15.80 -16.14 -7.43
CA ALA A 81 16.67 -15.08 -6.91
C ALA A 81 17.91 -15.63 -6.20
N SER A 82 17.78 -16.76 -5.49
CA SER A 82 18.90 -17.44 -4.84
C SER A 82 19.87 -18.05 -5.85
N ALA A 83 19.38 -18.50 -7.01
CA ALA A 83 20.20 -19.08 -8.07
C ALA A 83 20.80 -18.05 -9.04
N THR A 84 20.41 -16.77 -8.97
CA THR A 84 20.85 -15.74 -9.92
C THR A 84 21.87 -14.78 -9.28
N PRO A 85 22.81 -14.21 -10.07
CA PRO A 85 23.73 -13.20 -9.56
C PRO A 85 22.96 -11.98 -9.03
N SER A 86 23.30 -11.55 -7.81
CA SER A 86 22.69 -10.42 -7.14
C SER A 86 23.67 -9.89 -6.10
N ASP A 87 23.73 -8.56 -5.98
CA ASP A 87 24.46 -7.89 -4.90
C ASP A 87 23.53 -7.71 -3.69
N VAL A 88 22.23 -7.52 -3.94
CA VAL A 88 21.20 -7.43 -2.89
C VAL A 88 19.84 -7.95 -3.38
N ILE A 89 19.13 -8.63 -2.48
CA ILE A 89 17.74 -9.08 -2.68
C ILE A 89 16.84 -8.31 -1.71
N LEU A 90 15.98 -7.43 -2.24
CA LEU A 90 14.95 -6.73 -1.48
C LEU A 90 13.65 -7.54 -1.54
N THR A 91 13.19 -7.99 -0.38
CA THR A 91 11.94 -8.71 -0.20
C THR A 91 10.93 -7.79 0.48
N TRP A 92 9.68 -7.83 0.02
CA TRP A 92 8.59 -7.07 0.63
C TRP A 92 7.61 -8.00 1.36
N ASN A 93 6.86 -7.44 2.31
CA ASN A 93 5.80 -8.09 3.08
C ASN A 93 6.30 -9.15 4.08
N ALA A 94 5.89 -9.00 5.35
CA ALA A 94 6.26 -9.92 6.44
C ALA A 94 5.94 -11.40 6.17
N GLY A 95 4.93 -11.69 5.34
CA GLY A 95 4.58 -13.05 4.92
C GLY A 95 5.72 -13.79 4.21
N ASN A 96 6.70 -13.06 3.65
CA ASN A 96 7.88 -13.65 3.02
C ASN A 96 9.03 -13.94 3.98
N GLY A 97 8.89 -13.61 5.27
CA GLY A 97 9.91 -13.83 6.31
C GLY A 97 10.54 -15.23 6.32
N PRO A 98 9.76 -16.34 6.22
CA PRO A 98 10.32 -17.68 6.18
C PRO A 98 11.27 -17.94 5.00
N PHE A 99 11.10 -17.22 3.89
CA PHE A 99 11.93 -17.41 2.71
C PHE A 99 13.34 -16.82 2.84
N GLY A 100 13.59 -15.98 3.86
CA GLY A 100 14.92 -15.46 4.16
C GLY A 100 15.97 -16.54 4.40
N TRP A 101 15.56 -17.70 4.91
CA TRP A 101 16.47 -18.83 5.15
C TRP A 101 17.08 -19.38 3.86
N PHE A 102 16.35 -19.35 2.74
CA PHE A 102 16.89 -19.78 1.45
C PHE A 102 18.00 -18.83 0.98
N PHE A 103 17.82 -17.51 1.16
CA PHE A 103 18.86 -16.53 0.87
C PHE A 103 20.08 -16.73 1.75
N ARG A 104 19.87 -16.99 3.05
CA ARG A 104 20.97 -17.26 3.98
C ARG A 104 21.76 -18.51 3.61
N ILE A 105 21.08 -19.61 3.29
CA ILE A 105 21.71 -20.87 2.85
C ILE A 105 22.46 -20.67 1.53
N ALA A 106 21.91 -19.87 0.61
CA ALA A 106 22.54 -19.54 -0.67
C ALA A 106 23.64 -18.46 -0.57
N GLY A 107 23.97 -17.97 0.63
CA GLY A 107 24.97 -16.93 0.84
C GLY A 107 24.62 -15.58 0.20
N LYS A 108 23.33 -15.27 0.05
CA LYS A 108 22.85 -14.02 -0.56
C LYS A 108 22.66 -12.92 0.48
N ALA A 109 23.08 -11.71 0.14
CA ALA A 109 22.70 -10.52 0.89
C ALA A 109 21.22 -10.20 0.60
N ALA A 110 20.38 -10.32 1.63
CA ALA A 110 18.95 -10.09 1.52
C ALA A 110 18.46 -9.14 2.61
N VAL A 111 17.46 -8.34 2.26
CA VAL A 111 16.80 -7.38 3.14
C VAL A 111 15.31 -7.58 3.00
N ILE A 112 14.55 -7.42 4.08
CA ILE A 112 13.09 -7.46 4.03
C ILE A 112 12.48 -6.17 4.56
N ASN A 113 11.59 -5.55 3.80
CA ASN A 113 10.65 -4.57 4.33
C ASN A 113 9.33 -5.30 4.67
N VAL A 114 8.86 -5.13 5.91
CA VAL A 114 7.75 -5.90 6.46
C VAL A 114 6.35 -5.32 6.17
N ASP A 115 6.23 -4.08 5.68
CA ASP A 115 4.97 -3.42 5.23
C ASP A 115 3.86 -3.25 6.30
N GLY A 116 4.04 -3.77 7.53
CA GLY A 116 3.16 -3.48 8.67
C GLY A 116 2.86 -4.67 9.60
N MET A 117 1.66 -4.61 10.20
CA MET A 117 1.11 -5.59 11.15
C MET A 117 -0.04 -6.40 10.53
N GLU A 118 0.27 -7.22 9.53
CA GLU A 118 -0.72 -8.02 8.82
C GLU A 118 -1.55 -8.91 9.77
N TRP A 119 -0.96 -9.40 10.87
CA TRP A 119 -1.66 -10.26 11.83
C TRP A 119 -2.78 -9.57 12.61
N LEU A 120 -2.81 -8.24 12.65
CA LEU A 120 -3.89 -7.47 13.28
C LEU A 120 -5.03 -7.13 12.31
N ARG A 121 -4.80 -7.23 10.99
CA ARG A 121 -5.81 -6.84 10.00
C ARG A 121 -7.01 -7.81 10.05
N PRO A 122 -8.25 -7.30 10.13
CA PRO A 122 -9.47 -8.12 10.18
C PRO A 122 -9.60 -9.17 9.07
N LYS A 123 -9.09 -8.89 7.87
CA LYS A 123 -9.12 -9.83 6.73
C LYS A 123 -8.30 -11.12 6.94
N TRP A 124 -7.38 -11.13 7.89
CA TRP A 124 -6.47 -12.26 8.16
C TRP A 124 -6.83 -13.04 9.43
N LYS A 125 -7.99 -12.79 10.06
CA LYS A 125 -8.41 -13.48 11.29
C LYS A 125 -8.25 -15.02 11.22
N GLY A 126 -7.90 -15.63 12.35
CA GLY A 126 -7.68 -17.08 12.46
C GLY A 126 -6.28 -17.50 12.02
N ILE A 127 -6.18 -18.52 11.15
CA ILE A 127 -4.91 -19.11 10.71
C ILE A 127 -4.01 -18.09 10.00
N GLY A 128 -4.58 -17.15 9.24
CA GLY A 128 -3.82 -16.11 8.56
C GLY A 128 -3.02 -15.24 9.54
N ALA A 129 -3.65 -14.80 10.64
CA ALA A 129 -3.03 -13.96 11.65
C ALA A 129 -1.89 -14.70 12.36
N ILE A 130 -2.10 -15.98 12.68
CA ILE A 130 -1.06 -16.85 13.25
C ILE A 130 0.12 -16.94 12.27
N TYR A 131 -0.15 -17.19 10.99
CA TYR A 131 0.87 -17.25 9.95
C TYR A 131 1.64 -15.94 9.83
N PHE A 132 0.97 -14.79 9.73
CA PHE A 132 1.65 -13.51 9.57
C PHE A 132 2.51 -13.13 10.78
N LYS A 133 2.03 -13.43 12.01
CA LYS A 133 2.84 -13.19 13.21
C LYS A 133 4.06 -14.12 13.25
N TRP A 134 3.89 -15.40 12.89
CA TRP A 134 5.01 -16.32 12.75
C TRP A 134 5.99 -15.90 11.65
N ALA A 135 5.48 -15.47 10.49
CA ALA A 135 6.28 -15.04 9.36
C ALA A 135 7.08 -13.77 9.67
N ALA A 136 6.48 -12.80 10.38
CA ALA A 136 7.19 -11.64 10.91
C ALA A 136 8.34 -12.04 11.85
N LYS A 137 8.10 -12.98 12.77
CA LYS A 137 9.17 -13.53 13.62
C LYS A 137 10.26 -14.22 12.79
N MET A 138 9.90 -14.97 11.74
CA MET A 138 10.86 -15.57 10.83
C MET A 138 11.64 -14.53 10.04
N ALA A 139 11.03 -13.41 9.64
CA ALA A 139 11.72 -12.31 8.99
C ALA A 139 12.88 -11.81 9.86
N THR A 140 12.61 -11.57 11.16
CA THR A 140 13.63 -11.10 12.12
C THR A 140 14.74 -12.11 12.40
N ALA A 141 14.47 -13.40 12.24
CA ALA A 141 15.48 -14.44 12.44
C ALA A 141 16.30 -14.75 11.17
N ALA A 142 15.69 -14.62 9.99
CA ALA A 142 16.25 -15.09 8.74
C ALA A 142 16.97 -14.00 7.94
N PHE A 143 16.47 -12.76 7.99
CA PHE A 143 17.05 -11.64 7.25
C PHE A 143 18.06 -10.87 8.12
N PRO A 144 19.24 -10.51 7.59
CA PRO A 144 20.21 -9.69 8.32
C PRO A 144 19.74 -8.26 8.55
N ILE A 145 18.88 -7.73 7.68
CA ILE A 145 18.28 -6.39 7.82
C ILE A 145 16.78 -6.53 7.62
N VAL A 146 16.04 -6.05 8.61
CA VAL A 146 14.58 -5.88 8.58
C VAL A 146 14.30 -4.37 8.56
N ILE A 147 13.57 -3.92 7.56
CA ILE A 147 13.15 -2.54 7.38
C ILE A 147 11.71 -2.39 7.87
N THR A 148 11.49 -1.42 8.74
CA THR A 148 10.17 -0.91 9.12
C THR A 148 9.98 0.48 8.53
N ASP A 149 8.74 0.84 8.24
CA ASP A 149 8.38 2.09 7.57
C ASP A 149 7.73 3.13 8.49
N ALA A 150 7.59 2.82 9.77
CA ALA A 150 7.15 3.73 10.82
C ALA A 150 8.02 3.55 12.08
N SER A 151 8.25 4.64 12.82
CA SER A 151 8.89 4.60 14.13
C SER A 151 8.09 3.74 15.12
N GLU A 152 6.76 3.81 15.07
CA GLU A 152 5.90 2.96 15.88
C GLU A 152 6.03 1.48 15.49
N MET A 153 6.21 1.18 14.19
CA MET A 153 6.48 -0.19 13.74
C MET A 153 7.81 -0.69 14.30
N LYS A 154 8.85 0.15 14.32
CA LYS A 154 10.14 -0.19 14.94
C LYS A 154 9.97 -0.50 16.43
N ARG A 155 9.24 0.33 17.18
CA ARG A 155 8.95 0.11 18.61
C ARG A 155 8.23 -1.22 18.83
N LEU A 156 7.20 -1.51 18.05
CA LEU A 156 6.41 -2.74 18.15
C LEU A 156 7.21 -4.00 17.81
N TYR A 157 8.09 -3.95 16.81
CA TYR A 157 8.97 -5.08 16.49
C TYR A 157 9.98 -5.34 17.62
N LEU A 158 10.50 -4.28 18.25
CA LEU A 158 11.37 -4.42 19.40
C LEU A 158 10.64 -5.04 20.60
N GLU A 159 9.45 -4.54 20.95
CA GLU A 159 8.70 -4.98 22.12
C GLU A 159 8.05 -6.37 21.95
N GLU A 160 7.42 -6.65 20.80
CA GLU A 160 6.70 -7.90 20.59
C GLU A 160 7.58 -9.04 20.08
N LEU A 161 8.61 -8.72 19.28
CA LEU A 161 9.45 -9.72 18.63
C LEU A 161 10.90 -9.72 19.14
N GLY A 162 11.29 -8.77 19.99
CA GLY A 162 12.65 -8.66 20.50
C GLY A 162 13.67 -8.30 19.43
N ALA A 163 13.23 -7.65 18.34
CA ALA A 163 14.04 -7.45 17.14
C ALA A 163 14.22 -5.96 16.84
N GLU A 164 15.48 -5.52 16.80
CA GLU A 164 15.83 -4.22 16.25
C GLU A 164 15.59 -4.19 14.73
N THR A 165 15.04 -3.08 14.24
CA THR A 165 14.77 -2.87 12.81
C THR A 165 15.33 -1.54 12.35
N THR A 166 15.63 -1.46 11.04
CA THR A 166 16.04 -0.21 10.40
C THR A 166 14.79 0.54 9.95
N TYR A 167 14.55 1.70 10.55
CA TYR A 167 13.45 2.56 10.13
C TYR A 167 13.84 3.32 8.85
N ILE A 168 13.04 3.15 7.80
CA ILE A 168 13.14 3.92 6.55
C ILE A 168 11.74 4.38 6.16
N ALA A 169 11.45 5.65 6.37
CA ALA A 169 10.19 6.26 6.00
C ALA A 169 10.01 6.32 4.47
N TYR A 170 8.75 6.29 4.02
CA TYR A 170 8.40 6.62 2.65
C TYR A 170 8.32 8.14 2.46
N GLY A 171 8.61 8.59 1.23
CA GLY A 171 8.37 9.97 0.82
C GLY A 171 7.06 10.12 0.05
N ALA A 172 6.69 11.36 -0.22
CA ALA A 172 5.66 11.74 -1.18
C ALA A 172 6.26 12.65 -2.26
N ASN A 173 5.69 12.58 -3.46
CA ASN A 173 5.97 13.61 -4.47
C ASN A 173 5.20 14.88 -4.09
N ILE A 174 5.88 16.02 -4.17
CA ILE A 174 5.27 17.34 -4.03
C ILE A 174 5.02 17.85 -5.44
N GLU A 175 3.76 17.89 -5.84
CA GLU A 175 3.35 18.22 -7.20
C GLU A 175 2.31 19.33 -7.15
N PRO A 176 2.39 20.37 -8.02
CA PRO A 176 1.38 21.41 -8.09
C PRO A 176 0.09 20.90 -8.76
N SER A 177 -1.01 21.62 -8.52
CA SER A 177 -2.22 21.54 -9.34
C SER A 177 -1.92 22.08 -10.75
N GLU A 178 -2.42 21.39 -11.76
CA GLU A 178 -2.23 21.71 -13.18
C GLU A 178 -3.55 21.84 -13.93
N GLN A 179 -4.59 21.09 -13.53
CA GLN A 179 -5.87 20.98 -14.27
C GLN A 179 -7.09 21.06 -13.33
N PRO A 180 -7.30 22.18 -12.62
CA PRO A 180 -8.43 22.34 -11.68
C PRO A 180 -9.82 22.12 -12.31
N GLU A 181 -9.97 22.34 -13.62
CA GLU A 181 -11.21 22.15 -14.38
C GLU A 181 -11.75 20.72 -14.34
N VAL A 182 -10.90 19.73 -14.03
CA VAL A 182 -11.30 18.33 -13.88
C VAL A 182 -12.42 18.16 -12.84
N LEU A 183 -12.51 19.03 -11.84
CA LEU A 183 -13.55 18.97 -10.81
C LEU A 183 -14.97 19.08 -11.38
N GLU A 184 -15.14 19.81 -12.49
CA GLU A 184 -16.44 19.97 -13.15
C GLU A 184 -17.01 18.62 -13.62
N THR A 185 -16.13 17.70 -14.04
CA THR A 185 -16.52 16.33 -14.45
C THR A 185 -17.13 15.52 -13.31
N TYR A 186 -16.81 15.88 -12.06
CA TYR A 186 -17.35 15.29 -10.84
C TYR A 186 -18.44 16.15 -10.20
N GLY A 187 -18.78 17.28 -10.83
CA GLY A 187 -19.68 18.31 -10.30
C GLY A 187 -19.21 18.89 -8.97
N LEU A 188 -17.90 18.95 -8.73
CA LEU A 188 -17.31 19.49 -7.49
C LEU A 188 -16.81 20.91 -7.72
N GLU A 189 -16.80 21.71 -6.67
CA GLU A 189 -16.25 23.06 -6.67
C GLU A 189 -15.04 23.14 -5.74
N PRO A 190 -13.99 23.90 -6.09
CA PRO A 190 -12.84 24.10 -5.21
C PRO A 190 -13.25 24.54 -3.80
N ARG A 191 -12.65 23.90 -2.78
CA ARG A 191 -12.86 24.14 -1.34
C ARG A 191 -14.31 23.95 -0.85
N ASN A 192 -15.17 23.33 -1.66
CA ASN A 192 -16.57 23.06 -1.31
C ASN A 192 -16.87 21.57 -1.05
N TYR A 193 -15.84 20.76 -0.83
CA TYR A 193 -16.00 19.35 -0.51
C TYR A 193 -14.88 18.80 0.38
N TYR A 194 -15.21 17.82 1.21
CA TYR A 194 -14.25 16.93 1.87
C TYR A 194 -13.92 15.75 0.95
N LEU A 195 -12.72 15.18 1.08
CA LEU A 195 -12.30 14.06 0.24
C LEU A 195 -11.97 12.81 1.07
N ILE A 196 -12.53 11.67 0.66
CA ILE A 196 -12.00 10.33 0.97
C ILE A 196 -11.43 9.75 -0.32
N ALA A 197 -10.13 9.42 -0.33
CA ALA A 197 -9.46 8.76 -1.44
C ALA A 197 -8.82 7.46 -0.94
N SER A 198 -9.58 6.36 -0.98
CA SER A 198 -9.11 5.05 -0.51
C SER A 198 -10.00 3.89 -1.00
N ARG A 199 -9.55 2.65 -0.78
CA ARG A 199 -10.42 1.47 -0.96
C ARG A 199 -11.53 1.47 0.09
N LEU A 200 -12.74 1.12 -0.32
CA LEU A 200 -13.90 1.01 0.56
C LEU A 200 -13.91 -0.34 1.28
N VAL A 201 -13.01 -0.49 2.24
CA VAL A 201 -12.91 -1.64 3.14
C VAL A 201 -13.19 -1.23 4.58
N PRO A 202 -13.71 -2.13 5.44
CA PRO A 202 -13.99 -1.81 6.85
C PRO A 202 -12.78 -1.22 7.59
N ASP A 203 -11.57 -1.72 7.31
CA ASP A 203 -10.32 -1.27 7.95
C ASP A 203 -9.98 0.21 7.69
N ASN A 204 -10.66 0.85 6.72
CA ASN A 204 -10.47 2.26 6.35
C ASN A 204 -11.56 3.18 6.94
N ASN A 205 -12.50 2.63 7.73
CA ASN A 205 -13.48 3.36 8.53
C ASN A 205 -14.30 4.42 7.75
N ALA A 206 -14.61 4.15 6.48
CA ALA A 206 -15.43 5.06 5.67
C ALA A 206 -16.85 5.20 6.24
N ASP A 207 -17.36 4.18 6.92
CA ASP A 207 -18.64 4.20 7.61
C ASP A 207 -18.63 5.16 8.79
N LEU A 208 -17.60 5.11 9.64
CA LEU A 208 -17.42 6.07 10.74
C LEU A 208 -17.36 7.51 10.21
N ILE A 209 -16.61 7.73 9.12
CA ILE A 209 -16.51 9.06 8.50
C ILE A 209 -17.88 9.52 7.99
N LEU A 210 -18.63 8.64 7.32
CA LEU A 210 -19.95 8.99 6.78
C LEU A 210 -20.96 9.28 7.89
N GLU A 211 -21.00 8.46 8.93
CA GLU A 211 -21.88 8.67 10.10
C GLU A 211 -21.59 10.04 10.75
N ALA A 212 -20.31 10.37 10.94
CA ALA A 212 -19.89 11.67 11.48
C ALA A 212 -20.21 12.84 10.54
N PHE A 213 -19.99 12.69 9.24
CA PHE A 213 -20.28 13.73 8.25
C PHE A 213 -21.77 14.05 8.18
N VAL A 214 -22.63 13.03 8.15
CA VAL A 214 -24.09 13.20 8.14
C VAL A 214 -24.55 13.86 9.44
N ALA A 215 -24.02 13.43 10.59
CA ALA A 215 -24.34 14.03 11.88
C ALA A 215 -23.87 15.50 12.01
N ALA A 216 -22.75 15.85 11.38
CA ALA A 216 -22.22 17.22 11.38
C ALA A 216 -23.06 18.19 10.53
N ASN A 217 -23.90 17.68 9.63
CA ASN A 217 -24.79 18.46 8.77
C ASN A 217 -24.09 19.63 8.04
N SER A 218 -22.90 19.34 7.50
CA SER A 218 -22.12 20.31 6.73
C SER A 218 -22.82 20.71 5.43
N GLU A 219 -22.71 21.99 5.05
CA GLU A 219 -23.16 22.51 3.75
C GLU A 219 -22.25 22.09 2.59
N LYS A 220 -20.99 21.71 2.89
CA LYS A 220 -20.03 21.17 1.91
C LYS A 220 -20.34 19.73 1.56
N GLN A 221 -19.93 19.29 0.38
CA GLN A 221 -20.09 17.91 -0.07
C GLN A 221 -19.03 16.97 0.56
N LEU A 222 -19.30 15.66 0.59
CA LEU A 222 -18.30 14.63 0.84
C LEU A 222 -18.07 13.83 -0.43
N ALA A 223 -16.92 14.01 -1.06
CA ALA A 223 -16.51 13.26 -2.24
C ALA A 223 -15.76 11.98 -1.83
N ILE A 224 -16.20 10.83 -2.35
CA ILE A 224 -15.62 9.52 -2.08
C ILE A 224 -15.03 8.99 -3.38
N ALA A 225 -13.74 9.23 -3.57
CA ALA A 225 -12.90 8.66 -4.61
C ALA A 225 -12.39 7.28 -4.18
N GLY A 226 -13.26 6.28 -4.33
CA GLY A 226 -13.00 4.94 -3.85
C GLY A 226 -13.86 3.93 -4.58
N GLY A 227 -13.19 2.95 -5.18
CA GLY A 227 -13.84 1.85 -5.87
C GLY A 227 -14.02 0.63 -4.99
N ALA A 228 -15.00 -0.17 -5.37
CA ALA A 228 -15.15 -1.55 -4.97
C ALA A 228 -14.83 -2.43 -6.19
N ASP A 229 -13.57 -2.83 -6.40
CA ASP A 229 -13.18 -3.68 -7.53
C ASP A 229 -13.54 -5.16 -7.27
N TYR A 230 -14.81 -5.43 -6.94
CA TYR A 230 -15.20 -6.68 -6.27
C TYR A 230 -16.13 -7.52 -7.12
N LYS A 231 -15.62 -7.99 -8.26
CA LYS A 231 -16.11 -9.24 -8.84
C LYS A 231 -15.84 -10.38 -7.83
N GLY A 232 -16.80 -10.64 -6.94
CA GLY A 232 -16.82 -11.81 -6.07
C GLY A 232 -16.41 -11.63 -4.60
N ASN A 233 -16.21 -10.40 -4.07
CA ASN A 233 -16.01 -10.22 -2.62
C ASN A 233 -17.29 -9.73 -1.91
N LYS A 234 -18.02 -10.68 -1.31
CA LYS A 234 -19.27 -10.43 -0.58
C LYS A 234 -19.13 -9.37 0.52
N LEU A 235 -18.06 -9.43 1.32
CA LEU A 235 -17.87 -8.54 2.46
C LEU A 235 -17.76 -7.07 2.05
N GLU A 236 -17.02 -6.81 0.98
CA GLU A 236 -16.76 -5.44 0.54
C GLU A 236 -17.98 -4.87 -0.22
N ASN A 237 -18.78 -5.73 -0.88
CA ASN A 237 -20.07 -5.34 -1.46
C ASN A 237 -21.13 -5.03 -0.38
N GLU A 238 -21.18 -5.81 0.69
CA GLU A 238 -22.01 -5.53 1.87
C GLU A 238 -21.61 -4.20 2.52
N PHE A 239 -20.30 -3.94 2.62
CA PHE A 239 -19.79 -2.69 3.15
C PHE A 239 -20.19 -1.49 2.28
N LEU A 240 -20.03 -1.57 0.95
CA LEU A 240 -20.51 -0.51 0.05
C LEU A 240 -22.02 -0.26 0.18
N THR A 241 -22.81 -1.32 0.37
CA THR A 241 -24.25 -1.21 0.61
C THR A 241 -24.54 -0.48 1.92
N LYS A 242 -23.80 -0.81 3.00
CA LYS A 242 -23.87 -0.08 4.27
C LYS A 242 -23.58 1.41 4.08
N LEU A 243 -22.51 1.76 3.36
CA LEU A 243 -22.14 3.16 3.12
C LEU A 243 -23.24 3.92 2.38
N LYS A 244 -23.84 3.32 1.35
CA LYS A 244 -24.96 3.93 0.60
C LYS A 244 -26.20 4.15 1.47
N ASN A 245 -26.45 3.31 2.47
CA ASN A 245 -27.58 3.48 3.38
C ASN A 245 -27.36 4.58 4.43
N ILE A 246 -26.10 4.94 4.73
CA ILE A 246 -25.75 6.04 5.64
C ILE A 246 -25.77 7.39 4.91
N ALA A 247 -25.37 7.40 3.64
CA ALA A 247 -25.19 8.61 2.84
C ALA A 247 -26.46 9.46 2.70
N ASN A 248 -26.30 10.79 2.77
CA ASN A 248 -27.32 11.78 2.42
C ASN A 248 -27.01 12.43 1.05
N GLU A 249 -27.80 13.43 0.67
CA GLU A 249 -27.69 14.15 -0.61
C GLU A 249 -26.36 14.89 -0.82
N ASN A 250 -25.63 15.19 0.26
CA ASN A 250 -24.33 15.88 0.20
C ASN A 250 -23.16 14.90 0.00
N VAL A 251 -23.41 13.58 -0.03
CA VAL A 251 -22.38 12.56 -0.27
C VAL A 251 -22.34 12.18 -1.76
N LYS A 252 -21.16 12.28 -2.38
CA LYS A 252 -20.89 11.89 -3.76
C LYS A 252 -19.93 10.72 -3.86
N PHE A 253 -20.42 9.58 -4.33
CA PHE A 253 -19.57 8.43 -4.68
C PHE A 253 -19.03 8.60 -6.09
N LEU A 254 -17.73 8.89 -6.23
CA LEU A 254 -17.08 9.08 -7.53
C LEU A 254 -16.65 7.74 -8.18
N GLY A 255 -16.61 6.67 -7.38
CA GLY A 255 -16.16 5.35 -7.83
C GLY A 255 -14.63 5.24 -7.93
N HIS A 256 -14.16 4.27 -8.70
CA HIS A 256 -12.73 4.11 -8.97
C HIS A 256 -12.27 5.16 -9.99
N ILE A 257 -11.14 5.82 -9.69
CA ILE A 257 -10.54 6.82 -10.58
C ILE A 257 -9.15 6.31 -10.96
N ASP A 258 -8.98 5.97 -12.23
CA ASP A 258 -7.73 5.41 -12.76
C ASP A 258 -6.66 6.50 -13.02
N SER A 259 -7.08 7.75 -13.27
CA SER A 259 -6.15 8.86 -13.55
C SER A 259 -5.53 9.40 -12.26
N SER A 260 -4.20 9.34 -12.19
CA SER A 260 -3.39 9.97 -11.16
C SER A 260 -3.58 11.48 -11.12
N GLU A 261 -3.77 12.08 -12.28
CA GLU A 261 -3.95 13.52 -12.48
C GLU A 261 -5.28 13.96 -11.88
N HIS A 262 -6.37 13.22 -12.13
CA HIS A 262 -7.67 13.51 -11.52
C HIS A 262 -7.63 13.38 -10.00
N ILE A 263 -6.98 12.33 -9.47
CA ILE A 263 -6.79 12.17 -8.01
C ILE A 263 -5.98 13.34 -7.43
N LYS A 264 -4.93 13.79 -8.13
CA LYS A 264 -4.12 14.94 -7.73
C LYS A 264 -4.98 16.20 -7.60
N GLU A 265 -5.82 16.49 -8.60
CA GLU A 265 -6.70 17.67 -8.58
C GLU A 265 -7.78 17.59 -7.50
N LEU A 266 -8.36 16.41 -7.28
CA LEU A 266 -9.29 16.19 -6.17
C LEU A 266 -8.64 16.48 -4.80
N HIS A 267 -7.38 16.11 -4.62
CA HIS A 267 -6.66 16.43 -3.40
C HIS A 267 -6.39 17.93 -3.27
N HIS A 268 -5.80 18.57 -4.28
CA HIS A 268 -5.43 20.00 -4.22
C HIS A 268 -6.60 20.91 -3.87
N HIS A 269 -7.79 20.57 -4.37
CA HIS A 269 -8.95 21.44 -4.29
C HIS A 269 -9.96 21.05 -3.24
N CYS A 270 -9.76 19.96 -2.49
CA CYS A 270 -10.67 19.65 -1.39
C CYS A 270 -10.49 20.67 -0.24
N PHE A 271 -11.53 20.81 0.58
CA PHE A 271 -11.48 21.60 1.81
C PHE A 271 -10.61 20.92 2.87
N ALA A 272 -10.83 19.62 3.07
CA ALA A 272 -9.97 18.76 3.87
C ALA A 272 -10.05 17.31 3.39
N TYR A 273 -8.94 16.59 3.52
CA TYR A 273 -8.84 15.16 3.28
C TYR A 273 -9.12 14.41 4.58
N ILE A 274 -10.04 13.43 4.54
CA ILE A 274 -10.39 12.63 5.71
C ILE A 274 -9.75 11.24 5.59
N HIS A 275 -8.91 10.90 6.57
CA HIS A 275 -8.09 9.70 6.57
C HIS A 275 -8.51 8.71 7.67
N GLY A 276 -9.31 7.71 7.31
CA GLY A 276 -9.84 6.70 8.25
C GLY A 276 -9.01 5.44 8.40
N HIS A 277 -7.79 5.35 7.86
CA HIS A 277 -7.01 4.11 7.93
C HIS A 277 -6.57 3.80 9.36
N GLN A 278 -6.80 2.54 9.76
CA GLN A 278 -6.46 2.06 11.10
C GLN A 278 -5.16 1.23 11.15
N PHE A 279 -4.81 0.53 10.07
CA PHE A 279 -3.71 -0.45 10.06
C PHE A 279 -2.77 -0.28 8.87
N GLY A 280 -1.49 -0.63 9.08
CA GLY A 280 -0.52 -0.84 8.00
C GLY A 280 0.66 0.13 7.94
N GLY A 281 1.24 0.51 9.10
CA GLY A 281 2.37 1.45 9.12
C GLY A 281 1.99 2.83 8.57
N ILE A 282 2.97 3.51 7.95
CA ILE A 282 2.72 4.77 7.25
C ILE A 282 1.97 4.49 5.94
N ASN A 283 0.73 4.98 5.84
CA ASN A 283 -0.09 4.76 4.67
C ASN A 283 0.31 5.71 3.52
N PRO A 284 0.61 5.22 2.29
CA PRO A 284 0.97 6.09 1.17
C PRO A 284 -0.10 7.14 0.81
N SER A 285 -1.38 6.91 1.12
CA SER A 285 -2.44 7.88 0.85
C SER A 285 -2.38 9.12 1.74
N ILE A 286 -1.96 9.02 3.01
CA ILE A 286 -1.80 10.19 3.88
C ILE A 286 -0.57 11.02 3.48
N LEU A 287 0.53 10.35 3.11
CA LEU A 287 1.73 10.99 2.57
C LEU A 287 1.42 11.71 1.26
N LYS A 288 0.68 11.07 0.35
CA LYS A 288 0.22 11.70 -0.89
C LYS A 288 -0.65 12.92 -0.61
N ALA A 289 -1.58 12.83 0.35
CA ALA A 289 -2.40 13.96 0.75
C ALA A 289 -1.55 15.14 1.27
N LEU A 290 -0.52 14.87 2.08
CA LEU A 290 0.45 15.89 2.53
C LEU A 290 1.25 16.48 1.35
N GLY A 291 1.73 15.65 0.43
CA GLY A 291 2.43 16.09 -0.79
C GLY A 291 1.59 17.02 -1.66
N PHE A 292 0.26 16.87 -1.62
CA PHE A 292 -0.72 17.75 -2.26
C PHE A 292 -1.24 18.88 -1.35
N SER A 293 -0.56 19.15 -0.24
CA SER A 293 -0.88 20.28 0.67
C SER A 293 -2.30 20.25 1.24
N ASN A 294 -2.83 19.06 1.53
CA ASN A 294 -4.14 18.94 2.17
C ASN A 294 -4.12 19.39 3.63
N CYS A 295 -5.21 20.01 4.07
CA CYS A 295 -5.62 19.95 5.47
C CYS A 295 -6.15 18.53 5.75
N ILE A 296 -5.62 17.84 6.76
CA ILE A 296 -5.91 16.43 7.01
C ILE A 296 -6.66 16.24 8.33
N LEU A 297 -7.78 15.53 8.27
CA LEU A 297 -8.53 15.02 9.41
C LEU A 297 -8.31 13.50 9.47
N ALA A 298 -7.46 13.01 10.37
CA ALA A 298 -7.13 11.60 10.46
C ALA A 298 -7.71 10.92 11.71
N LEU A 299 -8.00 9.62 11.59
CA LEU A 299 -8.29 8.76 12.73
C LEU A 299 -7.07 8.77 13.67
N ASN A 300 -7.29 9.03 14.97
CA ASN A 300 -6.20 9.09 15.94
C ASN A 300 -5.60 7.69 16.18
N THR A 301 -4.52 7.39 15.45
CA THR A 301 -3.71 6.20 15.61
C THR A 301 -2.25 6.62 15.74
N PRO A 302 -1.40 5.83 16.43
CA PRO A 302 0.03 6.15 16.52
C PRO A 302 0.71 6.36 15.16
N PHE A 303 0.29 5.61 14.13
CA PHE A 303 0.84 5.74 12.78
C PHE A 303 0.42 7.04 12.08
N ASN A 304 -0.85 7.44 12.23
CA ASN A 304 -1.32 8.69 11.64
C ASN A 304 -0.74 9.90 12.39
N ASP A 305 -0.62 9.82 13.71
CA ASP A 305 0.00 10.86 14.54
C ASP A 305 1.48 11.04 14.20
N GLU A 306 2.22 9.95 13.98
CA GLU A 306 3.63 10.01 13.53
C GLU A 306 3.78 10.79 12.23
N VAL A 307 2.90 10.57 11.25
CA VAL A 307 2.97 11.24 9.93
C VAL A 307 2.53 12.71 10.01
N LEU A 308 1.60 13.04 10.89
CA LEU A 308 1.04 14.39 11.03
C LEU A 308 1.75 15.24 12.08
N GLU A 309 2.77 14.71 12.76
CA GLU A 309 3.51 15.38 13.83
C GLU A 309 2.61 16.03 14.90
N SER A 310 1.52 15.33 15.27
CA SER A 310 0.49 15.84 16.18
C SER A 310 -0.22 17.14 15.73
N GLY A 311 -0.32 17.36 14.41
CA GLY A 311 -1.07 18.47 13.81
C GLY A 311 -0.28 19.78 13.69
N ARG A 312 1.04 19.69 13.50
CA ARG A 312 1.92 20.85 13.28
C ARG A 312 1.87 21.36 11.84
#